data_AF-A0AAP6DC07-F1
#
_entry.id   AF-A0AAP6DC07-F1
#
_cell.length_a   1.000
_cell.length_b   1.000
_cell.length_c   1.000
_cell.angle_alpha   90.00
_cell.angle_beta   90.00
_cell.angle_gamma   90.00
#
_symmetry.space_group_name_H-M   'P 1'
#
loop_
_entity.id
_entity.type
_entity.pdbx_description
1 polymer ?
#
loop_
_entity_poly.entity_id
_entity_poly.type
_entity_poly.pdbx_seq_one_letter_code
_entity_poly.pdbx_strand_id
1 'polypeptide(L)'
;MFERYTTPSKLRHKGIMGMNKRNHSYIGRYNDRSKYPLVDDKLKTKIIAQAAGATVPALIGVIHNQAEVKTIHNMVKDWPG
;
A
#
# COMPACT_ATOMS: atom_id res chain seq x y z
N MET A 1 -21.62 -1.15 -24.94
CA MET A 1 -21.02 -1.61 -23.66
C MET A 1 -19.48 -1.53 -23.62
N PHE A 2 -18.77 -1.31 -24.74
CA PHE A 2 -17.30 -1.14 -24.77
C PHE A 2 -16.79 0.31 -24.76
N GLU A 3 -17.66 1.33 -24.83
CA GLU A 3 -17.22 2.74 -24.89
C GLU A 3 -16.47 3.23 -23.65
N ARG A 4 -16.66 2.58 -22.48
CA ARG A 4 -15.99 2.98 -21.23
C ARG A 4 -14.59 2.38 -21.04
N TYR A 5 -14.19 1.41 -21.85
CA TYR A 5 -12.94 0.68 -21.65
C TYR A 5 -12.03 0.74 -22.87
N THR A 6 -10.72 0.65 -22.63
CA THR A 6 -9.70 0.68 -23.67
C THR A 6 -8.88 -0.61 -23.63
N THR A 7 -8.20 -0.93 -24.74
CA THR A 7 -7.35 -2.12 -24.80
C THR A 7 -5.94 -1.79 -24.28
N PRO A 8 -5.24 -2.76 -23.66
CA PRO A 8 -3.84 -2.57 -23.25
C PRO A 8 -2.93 -2.14 -24.40
N SER A 9 -3.20 -2.62 -25.62
CA SER A 9 -2.47 -2.21 -26.83
C SER A 9 -2.64 -0.72 -27.12
N LYS A 10 -3.86 -0.18 -27.07
CA LYS A 10 -4.12 1.26 -27.27
C LYS A 10 -3.39 2.12 -26.23
N LEU A 11 -3.36 1.69 -24.96
CA LEU A 11 -2.62 2.37 -23.90
C LEU A 11 -1.10 2.37 -24.19
N ARG A 12 -0.56 1.21 -24.57
CA ARG A 12 0.85 1.07 -24.94
C ARG A 12 1.25 1.95 -26.14
N HIS A 13 0.40 2.05 -27.17
CA HIS A 13 0.65 2.94 -28.31
C HIS A 13 0.68 4.42 -27.92
N LYS A 14 -0.07 4.81 -26.88
CA LYS A 14 -0.02 6.15 -26.28
C LYS A 14 1.15 6.36 -25.31
N GLY A 15 2.07 5.39 -25.20
CA GLY A 15 3.21 5.45 -24.28
C GLY A 15 2.86 5.20 -22.80
N ILE A 16 1.63 4.79 -22.49
CA ILE A 16 1.21 4.52 -21.11
C ILE A 16 1.83 3.19 -20.65
N MET A 17 2.50 3.25 -19.51
CA MET A 17 3.21 2.11 -18.95
C MET A 17 2.29 1.25 -18.07
N GLY A 18 2.37 -0.07 -18.26
CA GLY A 18 1.72 -1.01 -17.34
C GLY A 18 2.40 -1.04 -15.98
N MET A 19 1.63 -1.40 -14.94
CA MET A 19 2.08 -1.42 -13.54
C MET A 19 3.36 -2.23 -13.33
N ASN A 20 3.43 -3.43 -13.92
CA ASN A 20 4.60 -4.31 -13.76
C ASN A 20 5.86 -3.71 -14.41
N LYS A 21 5.73 -3.14 -15.61
CA LYS A 21 6.86 -2.50 -16.30
C LYS A 21 7.35 -1.28 -15.53
N ARG A 22 6.45 -0.48 -14.95
CA ARG A 22 6.78 0.65 -14.06
C ARG A 22 7.54 0.17 -12.82
N ASN A 23 7.01 -0.85 -12.14
CA ASN A 23 7.60 -1.37 -10.91
C ASN A 23 9.00 -1.95 -11.16
N HIS A 24 9.18 -2.74 -12.22
CA HIS A 24 10.45 -3.37 -12.54
C HIS A 24 11.47 -2.40 -13.16
N SER A 25 11.06 -1.62 -14.17
CA SER A 25 12.00 -0.84 -15.00
C SER A 25 12.38 0.51 -14.40
N TYR A 26 11.55 1.05 -13.49
CA TYR A 26 11.77 2.37 -12.87
C TYR A 26 11.88 2.25 -11.35
N ILE A 27 10.81 1.84 -10.67
CA ILE A 27 10.79 1.87 -9.20
C ILE A 27 11.91 1.00 -8.63
N GLY A 28 11.99 -0.27 -9.04
CA GLY A 28 13.03 -1.20 -8.56
C GLY A 28 14.45 -0.85 -9.00
N ARG A 29 14.61 -0.07 -10.08
CA ARG A 29 15.93 0.39 -10.56
C ARG A 29 16.47 1.54 -9.72
N TYR A 30 15.60 2.46 -9.30
CA TYR A 30 15.99 3.69 -8.62
C TYR A 30 15.79 3.68 -7.10
N ASN A 31 15.19 2.63 -6.55
CA ASN A 31 15.01 2.47 -5.11
C ASN A 31 15.80 1.26 -4.62
N ASP A 32 16.51 1.46 -3.51
CA ASP A 32 17.22 0.38 -2.83
C ASP A 32 16.23 -0.71 -2.38
N ARG A 33 16.49 -1.95 -2.80
CA ARG A 33 15.69 -3.12 -2.47
C ARG A 33 15.58 -3.34 -0.96
N SER A 34 16.62 -2.98 -0.20
CA SER A 34 16.63 -3.11 1.27
C SER A 34 15.51 -2.30 1.94
N LYS A 35 15.05 -1.22 1.28
CA LYS A 35 13.98 -0.33 1.75
C LYS A 35 12.58 -0.80 1.36
N TYR A 36 12.44 -1.83 0.54
CA TYR A 36 11.14 -2.35 0.11
C TYR A 36 10.17 -2.67 1.28
N PRO A 37 10.61 -3.24 2.42
CA PRO A 37 9.73 -3.48 3.56
C PRO A 37 9.10 -2.21 4.14
N LEU A 38 9.71 -1.03 3.95
CA LEU A 38 9.19 0.23 4.46
C LEU A 38 7.88 0.67 3.80
N VAL A 39 7.60 0.18 2.59
CA VAL A 39 6.41 0.53 1.80
C VAL A 39 5.45 -0.64 1.60
N ASP A 40 5.90 -1.87 1.85
CA ASP A 40 5.10 -3.10 1.74
C ASP A 40 4.46 -3.47 3.10
N ASP A 41 5.19 -3.28 4.20
CA ASP A 41 4.67 -3.45 5.55
C ASP A 41 3.90 -2.18 5.95
N LYS A 42 2.57 -2.32 6.06
CA LYS A 42 1.67 -1.22 6.41
C LYS A 42 1.96 -0.63 7.78
N LEU A 43 2.40 -1.43 8.75
CA LEU A 43 2.74 -0.95 10.09
C LEU A 43 4.03 -0.12 10.04
N LYS A 44 5.07 -0.63 9.38
CA LYS A 44 6.32 0.14 9.20
C LYS A 44 6.08 1.44 8.44
N THR A 45 5.29 1.38 7.35
CA THR A 45 4.91 2.55 6.55
C THR A 45 4.29 3.64 7.44
N LYS A 46 3.38 3.24 8.33
CA LYS A 46 2.73 4.16 9.27
C LYS A 46 3.72 4.78 10.26
N ILE A 47 4.56 3.95 10.88
CA ILE A 47 5.54 4.41 11.89
C ILE A 47 6.49 5.45 11.27
N ILE A 48 7.03 5.19 10.08
CA ILE A 48 7.96 6.13 9.43
C ILE A 48 7.25 7.40 8.95
N ALA A 49 6.01 7.29 8.47
CA ALA A 49 5.22 8.44 8.04
C ALA A 49 4.91 9.36 9.23
N GLN A 50 4.50 8.79 10.36
CA GLN A 50 4.26 9.53 11.59
C GLN A 50 5.55 10.18 12.13
N ALA A 51 6.67 9.45 12.13
CA ALA A 51 7.97 9.98 12.54
C ALA A 51 8.45 11.13 11.65
N ALA A 52 8.08 11.11 10.36
CA ALA A 52 8.35 12.19 9.41
C ALA A 52 7.35 13.37 9.49
N GLY A 53 6.37 13.33 10.41
CA GLY A 53 5.35 14.37 10.55
C GLY A 53 4.26 14.35 9.47
N ALA A 54 4.14 13.26 8.70
CA ALA A 54 3.06 13.12 7.73
C ALA A 54 1.73 12.84 8.43
N THR A 55 0.65 13.45 7.93
CA THR A 55 -0.70 13.17 8.40
C THR A 55 -1.08 11.73 8.08
N VAL A 56 -1.25 10.92 9.12
CA VAL A 56 -1.72 9.55 9.03
C VAL A 56 -2.90 9.35 9.98
N PRO A 57 -3.81 8.41 9.70
CA PRO A 57 -4.89 8.08 10.65
C PRO A 57 -4.32 7.66 12.01
N ALA A 58 -5.10 7.65 13.08
CA ALA A 58 -4.68 7.02 14.33
C ALA A 58 -4.47 5.50 14.15
N LEU A 59 -3.60 4.88 14.96
CA LEU A 59 -3.45 3.42 15.00
C LEU A 59 -4.37 2.88 16.10
N ILE A 60 -5.36 2.08 15.73
CA ILE A 60 -6.28 1.46 16.68
C ILE A 60 -5.62 0.24 17.35
N GLY A 61 -4.97 -0.60 16.55
CA GLY A 61 -4.29 -1.81 17.02
C GLY A 61 -3.55 -2.51 15.89
N VAL A 62 -2.81 -3.56 16.25
CA VAL A 62 -2.04 -4.40 15.33
C VAL A 62 -2.44 -5.85 15.55
N ILE A 63 -2.65 -6.57 14.45
CA ILE A 63 -2.80 -8.02 14.42
C ILE A 63 -1.53 -8.60 13.82
N HIS A 64 -0.70 -9.24 14.64
CA HIS A 64 0.59 -9.80 14.19
C HIS A 64 0.44 -11.15 13.51
N ASN A 65 -0.57 -11.93 13.91
CA ASN A 65 -0.83 -13.26 13.38
C ASN A 65 -2.33 -13.58 13.39
N GLN A 66 -2.72 -14.64 12.69
CA GLN A 66 -4.12 -15.02 12.52
C GLN A 66 -4.82 -15.42 13.84
N ALA A 67 -4.07 -15.92 14.83
CA ALA A 67 -4.66 -16.32 16.11
C ALA A 67 -5.20 -15.13 16.91
N GLU A 68 -4.70 -13.92 16.65
CA GLU A 68 -5.12 -12.68 17.28
C GLU A 68 -6.40 -12.09 16.67
N VAL A 69 -6.82 -12.53 15.47
CA VAL A 69 -8.00 -11.96 14.78
C VAL A 69 -9.26 -12.01 15.64
N LYS A 70 -9.41 -13.05 16.46
CA LYS A 70 -10.55 -13.20 17.39
C LYS A 70 -10.63 -12.09 18.46
N THR A 71 -9.58 -11.32 18.69
CA THR A 71 -9.56 -10.24 19.69
C THR A 71 -9.93 -8.87 19.12
N ILE A 72 -10.15 -8.75 17.80
CA ILE A 72 -10.48 -7.49 17.13
C ILE A 72 -11.68 -6.79 17.79
N HIS A 73 -12.73 -7.52 18.13
CA HIS A 73 -13.92 -6.95 18.79
C HIS A 73 -13.59 -6.23 20.10
N ASN A 74 -12.62 -6.74 20.86
CA ASN A 74 -12.16 -6.07 22.08
C ASN A 74 -11.30 -4.84 21.75
N MET A 75 -10.47 -4.90 20.70
CA MET A 75 -9.61 -3.78 20.30
C MET A 75 -10.42 -2.55 19.88
N VAL A 76 -11.54 -2.76 19.19
CA VAL A 76 -12.36 -1.66 18.64
C VAL A 76 -13.54 -1.27 19.53
N LYS A 77 -13.70 -1.90 20.70
CA LYS A 77 -14.90 -1.79 21.55
C LYS A 77 -15.27 -0.36 21.88
N ASP A 78 -14.28 0.45 22.24
CA ASP A 78 -14.44 1.83 22.69
C ASP A 78 -13.93 2.83 21.64
N TRP A 79 -13.70 2.39 20.39
CA TRP A 79 -13.24 3.27 19.33
C TRP A 79 -14.37 4.22 18.89
N PRO A 80 -14.20 5.55 18.97
CA PRO A 80 -15.31 6.51 18.84
C PRO A 80 -15.84 6.68 17.40
N GLY A 81 -15.17 6.13 16.39
CA GLY A 81 -15.49 6.33 14.97
C GLY A 81 -14.68 7.46 14.38
#